data_AF-A0A6L8UJ86-F1
#
_entry.id   AF-A0A6L8UJ86-F1
#
_cell.length_a   1.000
_cell.length_b   1.000
_cell.length_c   1.000
_cell.angle_alpha   90.00
_cell.angle_beta   90.00
_cell.angle_gamma   90.00
#
_symmetry.space_group_name_H-M   'P 1'
#
loop_
_entity.id
_entity.type
_entity.pdbx_description
1 polymer ?
#
loop_
_entity_poly.entity_id
_entity_poly.type
_entity_poly.pdbx_seq_one_letter_code
_entity_poly.pdbx_strand_id
1 'polypeptide(L)'
;MAKRPNAEDYIDIEIINDAELRKLFTELIPSVQNRIVLSGMRNASKIILQQAKSNFKGRQKNKSLTNYSNFNKSFTTEPMRSTFGLKVGVKNYKYKWIEWGTDDRYYKRGVKRSTWRKRKDNSGGHYTGKIIATNFFFDAVNSRKEQAKKIVSEAIVQSLEKTVAKYNKK
;
A
#
# COMPACT_ATOMS: atom_id res chain seq x y z
N MET A 1 -5.49 12.53 -17.53
CA MET A 1 -5.75 12.70 -16.07
C MET A 1 -5.95 11.31 -15.48
N ALA A 2 -5.06 10.84 -14.61
CA ALA A 2 -5.31 9.60 -13.87
C ALA A 2 -6.39 9.86 -12.81
N LYS A 3 -7.41 9.00 -12.72
CA LYS A 3 -8.48 9.09 -11.71
C LYS A 3 -7.84 9.17 -10.32
N ARG A 4 -8.16 10.21 -9.54
CA ARG A 4 -7.82 10.25 -8.10
C ARG A 4 -8.46 9.03 -7.42
N PRO A 5 -7.72 8.25 -6.63
CA PRO A 5 -8.27 7.03 -6.08
C PRO A 5 -9.24 7.32 -4.92
N ASN A 6 -10.33 6.53 -4.89
CA ASN A 6 -11.28 6.45 -3.79
C ASN A 6 -10.60 5.96 -2.50
N ALA A 7 -11.36 5.87 -1.40
CA ALA A 7 -10.89 5.57 -0.04
C ALA A 7 -9.98 4.34 0.14
N GLU A 8 -9.78 3.52 -0.89
CA GLU A 8 -9.04 2.27 -0.87
C GLU A 8 -8.14 2.16 -2.12
N ASP A 9 -6.98 2.85 -2.12
CA ASP A 9 -5.88 2.69 -3.09
C ASP A 9 -5.21 1.32 -2.91
N TYR A 10 -5.99 0.25 -3.00
CA TYR A 10 -5.50 -1.11 -2.96
C TYR A 10 -5.13 -1.56 -4.36
N ILE A 11 -3.93 -2.14 -4.48
CA ILE A 11 -3.57 -2.92 -5.66
C ILE A 11 -3.88 -4.37 -5.33
N ASP A 12 -4.77 -4.95 -6.12
CA ASP A 12 -5.16 -6.34 -6.01
C ASP A 12 -4.08 -7.22 -6.68
N ILE A 13 -3.50 -8.12 -5.89
CA ILE A 13 -2.57 -9.14 -6.38
C ILE A 13 -3.28 -10.48 -6.27
N GLU A 14 -3.76 -11.02 -7.39
CA GLU A 14 -4.26 -12.38 -7.48
C GLU A 14 -3.09 -13.37 -7.43
N ILE A 15 -3.20 -14.36 -6.52
CA ILE A 15 -2.09 -15.23 -6.13
C ILE A 15 -2.24 -16.64 -6.70
N ILE A 16 -3.45 -17.19 -6.75
CA ILE A 16 -3.68 -18.57 -7.19
C ILE A 16 -4.39 -18.55 -8.54
N ASN A 17 -3.64 -18.82 -9.60
CA ASN A 17 -4.17 -19.06 -10.95
C ASN A 17 -4.12 -20.56 -11.34
N ASP A 18 -3.76 -21.43 -10.39
CA ASP A 18 -3.69 -22.87 -10.57
C ASP A 18 -4.95 -23.52 -9.95
N ALA A 19 -5.77 -24.13 -10.80
CA ALA A 19 -7.04 -24.73 -10.42
C ALA A 19 -6.85 -25.93 -9.46
N GLU A 20 -5.76 -26.68 -9.59
CA GLU A 20 -5.49 -27.86 -8.77
C GLU A 20 -5.08 -27.46 -7.36
N LEU A 21 -4.18 -26.48 -7.26
CA LEU A 21 -3.72 -25.94 -5.98
C LEU A 21 -4.85 -25.24 -5.22
N ARG A 22 -5.77 -24.60 -5.96
CA ARG A 22 -6.99 -24.04 -5.38
C ARG A 22 -7.90 -25.12 -4.80
N LYS A 23 -8.08 -26.25 -5.50
CA LYS A 23 -8.90 -27.38 -5.04
C LYS A 23 -8.34 -28.00 -3.76
N LEU A 24 -7.05 -28.32 -3.75
CA LEU A 24 -6.35 -28.86 -2.57
C LEU A 24 -6.40 -27.89 -1.38
N PHE A 25 -6.30 -26.59 -1.65
CA PHE A 25 -6.41 -25.58 -0.59
C PHE A 25 -7.83 -25.48 -0.03
N THR A 26 -8.87 -25.56 -0.88
CA THR A 26 -10.27 -25.51 -0.43
C THR A 26 -10.69 -26.71 0.43
N GLU A 27 -9.99 -27.84 0.29
CA GLU A 27 -10.20 -29.03 1.11
C GLU A 27 -9.66 -28.87 2.56
N LEU A 28 -8.81 -27.86 2.81
CA LEU A 28 -8.32 -27.56 4.15
C LEU A 28 -9.39 -26.92 5.04
N ILE A 29 -9.28 -27.11 6.35
CA ILE A 29 -10.13 -26.45 7.34
C ILE A 29 -9.92 -24.91 7.28
N PRO A 30 -10.96 -24.07 7.36
CA PRO A 30 -10.84 -22.61 7.25
C PRO A 30 -9.82 -21.95 8.19
N SER A 31 -9.63 -22.49 9.39
CA SER A 31 -8.63 -22.00 10.35
C SER A 31 -7.19 -22.18 9.86
N VAL A 32 -6.92 -23.28 9.14
CA VAL A 32 -5.62 -23.59 8.53
C VAL A 32 -5.45 -22.74 7.28
N GLN A 33 -6.48 -22.63 6.43
CA GLN A 33 -6.48 -21.75 5.26
C GLN A 33 -6.11 -20.31 5.63
N ASN A 34 -6.81 -19.72 6.61
CA ASN A 34 -6.56 -18.36 7.06
C ASN A 34 -5.13 -18.18 7.57
N ARG A 35 -4.58 -19.16 8.30
CA ARG A 35 -3.21 -19.11 8.80
C ARG A 35 -2.18 -19.10 7.68
N ILE A 36 -2.35 -19.97 6.69
CA ILE A 36 -1.46 -20.08 5.52
C ILE A 36 -1.47 -18.77 4.73
N VAL A 37 -2.68 -18.30 4.42
CA VAL A 37 -2.91 -17.07 3.66
C VAL A 37 -2.28 -15.88 4.39
N LEU A 38 -2.55 -15.71 5.68
CA LEU A 38 -1.96 -14.63 6.47
C LEU A 38 -0.43 -14.71 6.53
N SER A 39 0.14 -15.90 6.61
CA SER A 39 1.60 -16.10 6.64
C SER A 39 2.24 -15.74 5.29
N GLY A 40 1.71 -16.29 4.19
CA GLY A 40 2.18 -15.96 2.84
C GLY A 40 2.04 -14.47 2.55
N MET A 41 0.90 -13.88 2.90
CA MET A 41 0.63 -12.45 2.73
C MET A 41 1.59 -11.55 3.52
N ARG A 42 1.94 -11.91 4.77
CA ARG A 42 2.94 -11.17 5.55
C ARG A 42 4.32 -11.21 4.92
N ASN A 43 4.68 -12.28 4.23
CA ASN A 43 5.97 -12.39 3.57
C ASN A 43 5.98 -11.64 2.23
N ALA A 44 4.90 -11.75 1.46
CA ALA A 44 4.69 -10.96 0.24
C ALA A 44 4.68 -9.45 0.51
N SER A 45 4.04 -9.02 1.60
CA SER A 45 3.99 -7.59 1.95
C SER A 45 5.35 -7.03 2.36
N LYS A 46 6.21 -7.83 3.01
CA LYS A 46 7.57 -7.42 3.40
C LYS A 46 8.43 -7.05 2.20
N ILE A 47 8.40 -7.84 1.12
CA ILE A 47 9.22 -7.57 -0.06
C ILE A 47 8.76 -6.31 -0.79
N ILE A 48 7.44 -6.09 -0.89
CA ILE A 48 6.86 -4.88 -1.47
C ILE A 48 7.23 -3.67 -0.61
N LEU A 49 7.11 -3.79 0.71
CA LEU A 49 7.46 -2.73 1.65
C LEU A 49 8.94 -2.36 1.57
N GLN A 50 9.83 -3.35 1.49
CA GLN A 50 11.27 -3.12 1.36
C GLN A 50 11.61 -2.40 0.06
N GLN A 51 10.98 -2.80 -1.05
CA GLN A 51 11.16 -2.12 -2.32
C GLN A 51 10.60 -0.69 -2.28
N ALA A 52 9.41 -0.50 -1.71
CA ALA A 52 8.80 0.83 -1.56
C ALA A 52 9.67 1.76 -0.72
N LYS A 53 10.34 1.26 0.34
CA LYS A 53 11.33 2.01 1.11
C LYS A 53 12.52 2.43 0.27
N SER A 54 13.06 1.51 -0.53
CA SER A 54 14.20 1.80 -1.41
C SER A 54 13.83 2.89 -2.42
N ASN A 55 12.70 2.71 -3.11
CA ASN A 55 12.16 3.67 -4.07
C ASN A 55 11.92 5.04 -3.43
N PHE A 56 11.33 5.07 -2.23
CA PHE A 56 11.05 6.30 -1.51
C PHE A 56 12.33 7.05 -1.13
N LYS A 57 13.34 6.35 -0.60
CA LYS A 57 14.64 6.96 -0.27
C LYS A 57 15.33 7.54 -1.50
N GLY A 58 15.31 6.84 -2.63
CA GLY A 58 15.89 7.31 -3.89
C GLY A 58 15.15 8.51 -4.51
N ARG A 59 13.88 8.71 -4.16
CA ARG A 59 13.02 9.78 -4.69
C ARG A 59 12.80 10.93 -3.70
N GLN A 60 13.26 10.81 -2.46
CA GLN A 60 13.12 11.82 -1.43
C GLN A 60 14.01 13.04 -1.73
N LYS A 61 13.40 14.20 -1.98
CA LYS A 61 14.10 15.50 -1.89
C LYS A 61 13.92 16.05 -0.47
N ASN A 62 14.97 15.93 0.35
CA ASN A 62 15.08 16.33 1.76
C ASN A 62 14.30 17.60 2.16
N LYS A 63 13.02 17.51 2.58
CA LYS A 63 12.24 18.68 3.06
C LYS A 63 11.13 18.38 4.09
N SER A 64 11.14 17.25 4.80
CA SER A 64 10.11 16.97 5.83
C SER A 64 10.66 17.12 7.24
N LEU A 65 10.06 18.03 8.02
CA LEU A 65 10.35 18.24 9.45
C LEU A 65 10.11 16.98 10.29
N THR A 66 9.20 16.09 9.86
CA THR A 66 8.88 14.88 10.62
C THR A 66 9.74 13.68 10.24
N ASN A 67 10.77 13.88 9.40
CA ASN A 67 11.68 12.86 8.88
C ASN A 67 10.99 11.54 8.43
N TYR A 68 9.77 11.66 7.93
CA TYR A 68 8.93 10.52 7.51
C TYR A 68 8.85 9.36 8.53
N SER A 69 8.89 9.65 9.84
CA SER A 69 8.93 8.64 10.92
C SER A 69 7.79 7.61 10.88
N ASN A 70 6.66 7.97 10.28
CA ASN A 70 5.48 7.12 10.17
C ASN A 70 5.42 6.31 8.86
N PHE A 71 6.48 6.25 8.06
CA PHE A 71 6.47 5.56 6.76
C PHE A 71 6.20 4.07 6.92
N ASN A 72 6.75 3.42 7.94
CA ASN A 72 6.47 2.01 8.17
C ASN A 72 4.98 1.75 8.50
N LYS A 73 4.33 2.71 9.16
CA LYS A 73 2.92 2.62 9.58
C LYS A 73 1.95 3.10 8.49
N SER A 74 2.45 3.61 7.37
CA SER A 74 1.60 4.13 6.29
C SER A 74 1.13 3.06 5.33
N PHE A 75 1.65 1.84 5.39
CA PHE A 75 1.24 0.75 4.51
C PHE A 75 0.20 -0.14 5.16
N THR A 76 -0.66 -0.71 4.31
CA THR A 76 -1.70 -1.64 4.70
C THR A 76 -1.73 -2.83 3.79
N THR A 77 -2.02 -3.98 4.38
CA THR A 77 -2.16 -5.24 3.68
C THR A 77 -3.37 -5.98 4.22
N GLU A 78 -4.29 -6.32 3.32
CA GLU A 78 -5.54 -7.00 3.66
C GLU A 78 -5.77 -8.18 2.70
N PRO A 79 -6.26 -9.33 3.19
CA PRO A 79 -6.69 -10.40 2.31
C PRO A 79 -7.91 -9.95 1.49
N MET A 80 -7.96 -10.33 0.21
CA MET A 80 -9.16 -10.19 -0.60
C MET A 80 -10.24 -11.18 -0.13
N ARG A 81 -11.50 -10.73 -0.11
CA ARG A 81 -12.64 -11.55 0.37
C ARG A 81 -13.18 -12.52 -0.69
N SER A 82 -13.12 -12.14 -1.96
CA SER A 82 -13.75 -12.88 -3.09
C SER A 82 -12.79 -13.78 -3.86
N THR A 83 -11.50 -13.45 -3.85
CA THR A 83 -10.45 -14.19 -4.56
C THR A 83 -9.26 -14.40 -3.66
N PHE A 84 -8.43 -15.41 -3.99
CA PHE A 84 -7.14 -15.60 -3.35
C PHE A 84 -6.19 -14.51 -3.81
N GLY A 85 -6.22 -13.39 -3.10
CA GLY A 85 -5.42 -12.24 -3.45
C GLY A 85 -5.14 -11.34 -2.27
N LEU A 86 -4.14 -10.49 -2.44
CA LEU A 86 -3.68 -9.53 -1.44
C LEU A 86 -3.99 -8.12 -1.91
N LYS A 87 -4.64 -7.35 -1.06
CA LYS A 87 -4.79 -5.91 -1.18
C LYS A 87 -3.62 -5.23 -0.50
N VAL A 88 -2.80 -4.48 -1.23
CA VAL A 88 -1.72 -3.66 -0.66
C VAL A 88 -1.99 -2.19 -0.94
N GLY A 89 -1.89 -1.33 0.07
CA GLY A 89 -2.20 0.09 -0.08
C GLY A 89 -1.45 1.01 0.88
N VAL A 90 -1.64 2.31 0.70
CA VAL A 90 -1.06 3.38 1.53
C VAL A 90 -2.18 4.06 2.32
N LYS A 91 -2.21 3.94 3.66
CA LYS A 91 -3.23 4.56 4.54
C LYS A 91 -3.01 6.06 4.76
N ASN A 92 -1.76 6.49 4.92
CA ASN A 92 -1.48 7.83 5.41
C ASN A 92 -1.44 8.85 4.26
N TYR A 93 -2.27 9.90 4.39
CA TYR A 93 -2.48 10.94 3.38
C TYR A 93 -1.19 11.62 2.91
N LYS A 94 -0.20 11.80 3.78
CA LYS A 94 1.08 12.44 3.41
C LYS A 94 1.79 11.62 2.35
N TYR A 95 1.79 10.30 2.50
CA TYR A 95 2.45 9.40 1.56
C TYR A 95 1.61 9.17 0.31
N LYS A 96 0.27 9.21 0.40
CA LYS A 96 -0.60 9.27 -0.78
C LYS A 96 -0.30 10.49 -1.65
N TRP A 97 -0.09 11.67 -1.05
CA TRP A 97 0.25 12.87 -1.80
C TRP A 97 1.65 12.80 -2.43
N ILE A 98 2.60 12.12 -1.80
CA ILE A 98 3.92 11.90 -2.38
C ILE A 98 3.84 10.87 -3.52
N GLU A 99 3.00 9.84 -3.35
CA GLU A 99 2.76 8.82 -4.37
C GLU A 99 2.14 9.43 -5.63
N TRP A 100 0.97 10.06 -5.47
CA TRP A 100 0.12 10.52 -6.57
C TRP A 100 0.32 11.98 -6.97
N GLY A 101 1.08 12.74 -6.17
CA GLY A 101 1.19 14.18 -6.32
C GLY A 101 -0.04 14.93 -5.79
N THR A 102 0.01 16.25 -5.88
CA THR A 102 -1.13 17.13 -5.59
C THR A 102 -1.23 18.19 -6.67
N ASP A 103 -2.46 18.63 -6.95
CA ASP A 103 -2.66 19.84 -7.74
C ASP A 103 -2.19 21.08 -6.97
N ASP A 104 -2.02 22.19 -7.69
CA ASP A 104 -1.61 23.45 -7.07
C ASP A 104 -2.73 23.98 -6.17
N ARG A 105 -2.39 24.28 -4.92
CA ARG A 105 -3.37 24.70 -3.90
C ARG A 105 -3.37 26.20 -3.78
N TYR A 106 -4.46 26.82 -4.22
CA TYR A 106 -4.72 28.25 -4.04
C TYR A 106 -5.41 28.53 -2.70
N TYR A 107 -4.72 29.23 -1.81
CA TYR A 107 -5.31 29.72 -0.57
C TYR A 107 -5.68 31.19 -0.73
N LYS A 108 -6.99 31.47 -0.74
CA LYS A 108 -7.49 32.83 -0.52
C LYS A 108 -7.04 33.25 0.88
N ARG A 109 -6.18 34.27 1.00
CA ARG A 109 -5.90 34.87 2.30
C ARG A 109 -7.21 35.49 2.77
N GLY A 110 -7.73 34.99 3.90
CA GLY A 110 -8.89 35.60 4.54
C GLY A 110 -8.58 37.07 4.84
N VAL A 111 -9.58 37.94 4.68
CA VAL A 111 -9.49 39.34 5.10
C VAL A 111 -9.23 39.33 6.61
N LYS A 112 -7.97 39.51 7.03
CA LYS A 112 -7.67 39.72 8.44
C LYS A 112 -8.33 41.05 8.81
N ARG A 113 -9.51 41.01 9.45
CA ARG A 113 -10.02 42.15 10.19
C ARG A 113 -9.11 42.33 11.41
N SER A 114 -8.03 43.08 11.23
CA SER A 114 -7.32 43.66 12.37
C SER A 114 -8.33 44.54 13.12
N THR A 115 -8.58 44.24 14.39
CA THR A 115 -9.41 45.06 15.28
C THR A 115 -8.83 46.46 15.50
N TRP A 116 -7.55 46.68 15.15
CA TRP A 116 -6.83 47.94 15.39
C TRP A 116 -6.46 48.73 14.11
N ARG A 117 -6.52 48.12 12.92
CA ARG A 117 -6.27 48.82 11.65
C ARG A 117 -7.33 48.41 10.62
N LYS A 118 -8.32 49.30 10.40
CA LYS A 118 -9.32 49.23 9.32
C LYS A 118 -8.68 49.43 7.93
N ARG A 119 -7.69 48.62 7.55
CA ARG A 119 -7.30 48.50 6.14
C ARG A 119 -7.72 47.11 5.66
N LYS A 120 -8.65 47.09 4.69
CA LYS A 120 -8.91 45.90 3.88
C LYS A 120 -7.65 45.67 3.04
N ASP A 121 -6.72 44.88 3.55
CA ASP A 121 -5.67 44.35 2.69
C ASP A 121 -6.34 43.38 1.72
N ASN A 122 -6.51 43.80 0.47
CA ASN A 122 -6.77 42.92 -0.67
C ASN A 122 -5.49 42.11 -0.96
N SER A 123 -5.00 41.37 0.03
CA SER A 123 -3.88 40.46 -0.20
C SER A 123 -4.42 39.34 -1.08
N GLY A 124 -4.09 39.39 -2.38
CA GLY A 124 -4.36 38.32 -3.32
C GLY A 124 -3.98 36.98 -2.72
N GLY A 125 -4.81 35.95 -2.93
CA GLY A 125 -4.51 34.60 -2.46
C GLY A 125 -3.14 34.12 -2.96
N HIS A 126 -2.58 33.14 -2.27
CA HIS A 126 -1.26 32.59 -2.60
C HIS A 126 -1.39 31.13 -3.00
N TYR A 127 -0.66 30.76 -4.04
CA TYR A 127 -0.44 29.37 -4.41
C TYR A 127 0.64 28.78 -3.51
N THR A 128 0.43 27.57 -3.01
CA THR A 128 1.39 26.87 -2.12
C THR A 128 2.23 25.83 -2.86
N GLY A 129 2.11 25.76 -4.18
CA GLY A 129 2.85 24.85 -5.03
C GLY A 129 2.22 23.46 -5.11
N LYS A 130 2.63 22.71 -6.13
CA LYS A 130 2.21 21.34 -6.39
C LYS A 130 3.25 20.32 -5.92
N ILE A 131 2.80 19.18 -5.43
CA ILE A 131 3.67 18.02 -5.16
C ILE A 131 3.71 17.18 -6.44
N ILE A 132 4.91 16.90 -6.94
CA ILE A 132 5.09 16.02 -8.10
C ILE A 132 4.94 14.56 -7.63
N ALA A 133 4.11 13.80 -8.35
CA ALA A 133 3.93 12.37 -8.12
C ALA A 133 5.27 11.64 -8.21
N THR A 134 5.53 10.76 -7.24
CA THR A 134 6.76 9.96 -7.22
C THR A 134 6.52 8.51 -7.54
N ASN A 135 5.29 7.98 -7.48
CA ASN A 135 4.95 6.58 -7.78
C ASN A 135 5.84 5.53 -7.07
N PHE A 136 6.38 5.85 -5.89
CA PHE A 136 7.36 5.01 -5.21
C PHE A 136 6.79 3.65 -4.79
N PHE A 137 5.50 3.62 -4.45
CA PHE A 137 4.79 2.44 -3.99
C PHE A 137 4.23 1.63 -5.15
N PHE A 138 3.60 2.27 -6.13
CA PHE A 138 3.08 1.61 -7.33
C PHE A 138 4.19 0.89 -8.09
N ASP A 139 5.35 1.53 -8.27
CA ASP A 139 6.51 0.91 -8.90
C ASP A 139 7.06 -0.27 -8.08
N ALA A 140 6.99 -0.17 -6.75
CA ALA A 140 7.39 -1.28 -5.87
C ALA A 140 6.45 -2.48 -6.00
N VAL A 141 5.13 -2.23 -6.12
CA VAL A 141 4.15 -3.30 -6.33
C VAL A 141 4.33 -3.93 -7.70
N ASN A 142 4.46 -3.15 -8.78
CA ASN A 142 4.65 -3.70 -10.12
C ASN A 142 5.94 -4.50 -10.26
N SER A 143 7.05 -4.02 -9.71
CA SER A 143 8.34 -4.72 -9.79
C SER A 143 8.40 -6.01 -8.96
N ARG A 144 7.59 -6.12 -7.90
CA ARG A 144 7.61 -7.27 -6.97
C ARG A 144 6.38 -8.17 -7.08
N LYS A 145 5.44 -7.89 -7.99
CA LYS A 145 4.19 -8.64 -8.14
C LYS A 145 4.41 -10.14 -8.33
N GLU A 146 5.26 -10.53 -9.28
CA GLU A 146 5.50 -11.96 -9.58
C GLU A 146 6.23 -12.68 -8.43
N GLN A 147 7.17 -12.00 -7.78
CA GLN A 147 7.86 -12.54 -6.61
C GLN A 147 6.90 -12.69 -5.42
N ALA A 148 5.97 -11.74 -5.24
CA ALA A 148 4.95 -11.80 -4.20
C ALA A 148 4.00 -12.98 -4.43
N LYS A 149 3.58 -13.24 -5.69
CA LYS A 149 2.79 -14.43 -6.03
C LYS A 149 3.53 -15.71 -5.67
N LYS A 150 4.79 -15.84 -6.09
CA LYS A 150 5.63 -17.03 -5.83
C LYS A 150 5.74 -17.34 -4.34
N ILE A 151 6.03 -16.33 -3.50
CA ILE A 151 6.15 -16.50 -2.04
C ILE A 151 4.87 -17.04 -1.41
N VAL A 152 3.70 -16.57 -1.87
CA VAL A 152 2.44 -17.06 -1.31
C VAL A 152 2.13 -18.46 -1.81
N SER A 153 2.38 -18.76 -3.08
CA SER A 153 2.24 -20.13 -3.61
C SER A 153 3.14 -21.12 -2.86
N GLU A 154 4.41 -20.77 -2.63
CA GLU A 154 5.34 -21.57 -1.83
C GLU A 154 4.85 -21.77 -0.39
N ALA A 155 4.31 -20.73 0.25
CA ALA A 155 3.75 -20.84 1.59
C ALA A 155 2.54 -21.79 1.65
N ILE A 156 1.74 -21.84 0.59
CA ILE A 156 0.63 -22.80 0.47
C ILE A 156 1.16 -24.22 0.31
N VAL A 157 2.08 -24.45 -0.62
CA VAL A 157 2.69 -25.79 -0.85
C VAL A 157 3.33 -26.33 0.42
N GLN A 158 4.18 -25.53 1.08
CA GLN A 158 4.84 -25.93 2.33
C GLN A 158 3.85 -26.30 3.43
N SER A 159 2.68 -25.65 3.47
CA SER A 159 1.67 -25.98 4.46
C SER A 159 0.87 -27.23 4.11
N LEU A 160 0.64 -27.49 2.82
CA LEU A 160 0.06 -28.74 2.36
C LEU A 160 1.00 -29.91 2.69
N GLU A 161 2.29 -29.79 2.40
CA GLU A 161 3.32 -30.78 2.75
C GLU A 161 3.36 -31.07 4.25
N LYS A 162 3.34 -30.03 5.10
CA LYS A 162 3.28 -30.20 6.56
C LYS A 162 2.00 -30.90 7.02
N THR A 163 0.89 -30.65 6.34
CA THR A 163 -0.39 -31.29 6.66
C THR A 163 -0.33 -32.76 6.30
N VAL A 164 0.07 -33.11 5.08
CA VAL A 164 0.26 -34.50 4.62
C VAL A 164 1.24 -35.26 5.50
N ALA A 165 2.40 -34.65 5.82
CA ALA A 165 3.40 -35.26 6.70
C ALA A 165 2.86 -35.54 8.12
N LYS A 166 1.89 -34.76 8.61
CA LYS A 166 1.23 -35.00 9.90
C LYS A 166 0.24 -36.17 9.82
N TYR A 167 -0.44 -36.34 8.68
CA TYR A 167 -1.34 -37.48 8.46
C TYR A 167 -0.59 -38.79 8.20
N ASN A 168 0.54 -38.76 7.50
CA ASN A 168 1.37 -39.95 7.21
C ASN A 168 2.22 -40.44 8.41
N LYS A 169 2.28 -39.68 9.50
CA LYS A 169 2.96 -40.06 10.76
C LYS A 169 2.01 -40.71 11.78
N LYS A 170 0.74 -40.90 11.42
CA LYS A 170 -0.21 -41.73 12.16
C LYS A 170 -0.26 -43.11 11.54
#